data_AF-A0A7C0V068-F1
#
_entry.id   AF-A0A7C0V068-F1
#
_cell.length_a   1.000
_cell.length_b   1.000
_cell.length_c   1.000
_cell.angle_alpha   90.00
_cell.angle_beta   90.00
_cell.angle_gamma   90.00
#
_symmetry.space_group_name_H-M   'P 1'
#
loop_
_entity.id
_entity.type
_entity.pdbx_description
1 polymer ?
#
loop_
_entity_poly.entity_id
_entity_poly.type
_entity_poly.pdbx_seq_one_letter_code
_entity_poly.pdbx_strand_id
1 'polypeptide(L)'
;MSSVDIFGNLVDPEVGYARGRILSCRGDEVRRRVWAFQLMEEWLQRSGYVYDLSNVLTAYRLRDLATYKEGLQILDEIRRLAKRRLGLRLLRLNGQIQIPADEILLLAMSRANIGYTEVVPVEASSALSNLLIMHYGILTTPSLGRPGIEPSIRIDSTSPDLLEVDANLVVDALDDCLDRLAEAIEDVYIVGELILGHLLKDILV
;
A
#
# COMPACT_ATOMS: atom_id res chain seq x y z
N MET A 1 -20.70 -8.31 9.98
CA MET A 1 -19.51 -8.43 9.10
C MET A 1 -19.37 -9.89 8.71
N SER A 2 -19.02 -10.18 7.46
CA SER A 2 -18.74 -11.55 7.03
C SER A 2 -17.58 -12.12 7.85
N SER A 3 -17.62 -13.41 8.21
CA SER A 3 -16.51 -14.09 8.88
C SER A 3 -15.34 -14.39 7.95
N VAL A 4 -15.54 -14.21 6.63
CA VAL A 4 -14.53 -14.40 5.60
C VAL A 4 -14.51 -13.22 4.62
N ASP A 5 -13.34 -12.96 4.03
CA ASP A 5 -13.17 -12.02 2.92
C ASP A 5 -13.65 -12.61 1.58
N ILE A 6 -13.47 -11.87 0.47
CA ILE A 6 -13.91 -12.32 -0.86
C ILE A 6 -13.10 -13.51 -1.41
N PHE A 7 -11.95 -13.83 -0.80
CA PHE A 7 -11.08 -14.94 -1.15
C PHE A 7 -11.30 -16.16 -0.24
N GLY A 8 -12.18 -16.05 0.76
CA GLY A 8 -12.49 -17.10 1.72
C GLY A 8 -11.57 -17.14 2.94
N ASN A 9 -10.69 -16.16 3.12
CA ASN A 9 -9.82 -16.08 4.31
C ASN A 9 -10.61 -15.61 5.52
N LEU A 10 -10.34 -16.19 6.69
CA LEU A 10 -11.00 -15.79 7.94
C LEU A 10 -10.60 -14.38 8.35
N VAL A 11 -11.60 -13.53 8.59
CA VAL A 11 -11.40 -12.17 9.09
C VAL A 11 -11.08 -12.21 10.59
N ASP A 12 -9.95 -11.64 10.98
CA ASP A 12 -9.57 -11.49 12.39
C ASP A 12 -10.48 -10.41 13.03
N PRO A 13 -11.32 -10.76 14.03
CA PRO A 13 -12.23 -9.81 14.65
C PRO A 13 -11.53 -8.69 15.42
N GLU A 14 -10.25 -8.84 15.78
CA GLU A 14 -9.49 -7.79 16.46
C GLU A 14 -9.10 -6.63 15.53
N VAL A 15 -8.91 -6.92 14.24
CA VAL A 15 -8.41 -5.93 13.27
C VAL A 15 -9.34 -5.66 12.09
N GLY A 16 -10.33 -6.52 11.86
CA GLY A 16 -11.36 -6.32 10.84
C GLY A 16 -10.96 -6.72 9.42
N TYR A 17 -9.80 -7.33 9.23
CA TYR A 17 -9.33 -7.90 7.96
C TYR A 17 -8.74 -9.30 8.16
N ALA A 18 -8.61 -10.07 7.08
CA ALA A 18 -7.97 -11.38 7.12
C ALA A 18 -6.47 -11.26 7.35
N ARG A 19 -5.93 -12.11 8.22
CA ARG A 19 -4.48 -12.28 8.44
C ARG A 19 -3.98 -13.53 7.73
N GLY A 20 -2.78 -13.45 7.18
CA GLY A 20 -2.13 -14.55 6.48
C GLY A 20 -0.96 -15.12 7.27
N ARG A 21 -0.08 -15.84 6.55
CA ARG A 21 1.10 -16.49 7.14
C ARG A 21 2.21 -15.51 7.51
N ILE A 22 2.25 -14.33 6.87
CA ILE A 22 3.27 -13.30 7.05
C ILE A 22 2.84 -12.34 8.16
N LEU A 23 1.63 -11.79 8.04
CA LEU A 23 1.05 -10.87 9.02
C LEU A 23 0.12 -11.63 9.96
N SER A 24 0.70 -12.54 10.74
CA SER A 24 -0.06 -13.50 11.56
C SER A 24 -0.45 -12.94 12.93
N CYS A 25 0.35 -12.03 13.47
CA CYS A 25 0.17 -11.49 14.82
C CYS A 25 0.41 -9.98 14.90
N ARG A 26 0.06 -9.38 16.04
CA ARG A 26 0.33 -7.96 16.32
C ARG A 26 1.83 -7.62 16.32
N GLY A 27 2.71 -8.60 16.56
CA GLY A 27 4.15 -8.41 16.46
C GLY A 27 4.61 -8.13 15.03
N ASP A 28 3.98 -8.79 14.06
CA ASP A 28 4.32 -8.64 12.63
C ASP A 28 3.92 -7.25 12.11
N GLU A 29 2.83 -6.69 12.63
CA GLU A 29 2.41 -5.30 12.40
C GLU A 29 3.49 -4.29 12.80
N VAL A 30 4.15 -4.52 13.95
CA VAL A 30 5.25 -3.68 14.43
C VAL A 30 6.48 -3.86 13.54
N ARG A 31 6.83 -5.11 13.18
CA ARG A 31 7.96 -5.41 12.29
C ARG A 31 7.79 -4.78 10.91
N ARG A 32 6.60 -4.90 10.30
CA ARG A 32 6.25 -4.25 9.03
C ARG A 32 6.51 -2.75 9.09
N ARG A 33 6.07 -2.09 10.16
CA ARG A 33 6.29 -0.65 10.35
C ARG A 33 7.77 -0.31 10.50
N VAL A 34 8.52 -1.07 11.29
CA VAL A 34 9.98 -0.88 11.44
C VAL A 34 10.67 -1.01 10.08
N TRP A 35 10.31 -2.04 9.32
CA TRP A 35 10.85 -2.25 7.98
C TRP A 35 10.53 -1.08 7.03
N ALA A 36 9.28 -0.60 7.03
CA ALA A 36 8.92 0.57 6.24
C ALA A 36 9.74 1.83 6.59
N PHE A 37 10.07 2.06 7.87
CA PHE A 37 10.97 3.14 8.26
C PHE A 37 12.39 2.95 7.72
N GLN A 38 12.92 1.73 7.74
CA GLN A 38 14.23 1.42 7.16
C GLN A 38 14.25 1.67 5.65
N LEU A 39 13.22 1.21 4.93
CA LEU A 39 13.07 1.48 3.49
C LEU A 39 13.03 2.98 3.17
N MET A 40 12.32 3.77 3.99
CA MET A 40 12.28 5.22 3.84
C MET A 40 13.64 5.85 4.11
N GLU A 41 14.37 5.41 5.14
CA GLU A 41 15.72 5.90 5.44
C GLU A 41 16.71 5.59 4.30
N GLU A 42 16.68 4.37 3.78
CA GLU A 42 17.50 3.96 2.62
C GLU A 42 17.19 4.82 1.39
N TRP A 43 15.90 5.05 1.11
CA TRP A 43 15.49 5.91 0.01
C TRP A 43 15.94 7.36 0.22
N LEU A 44 15.73 7.92 1.41
CA LEU A 44 16.14 9.28 1.77
C LEU A 44 17.65 9.49 1.60
N GLN A 45 18.47 8.51 1.98
CA GLN A 45 19.93 8.58 1.79
C GLN A 45 20.32 8.65 0.31
N ARG A 46 19.54 8.02 -0.58
CA ARG A 46 19.79 7.99 -2.02
C ARG A 46 19.25 9.21 -2.76
N SER A 47 18.05 9.68 -2.40
CA SER A 47 17.28 10.67 -3.19
C SER A 47 17.11 12.02 -2.49
N GLY A 48 17.23 12.07 -1.17
CA GLY A 48 16.96 13.24 -0.34
C GLY A 48 15.49 13.51 -0.01
N TYR A 49 14.53 12.73 -0.54
CA TYR A 49 13.10 12.96 -0.29
C TYR A 49 12.22 11.70 -0.37
N VAL A 50 11.18 11.63 0.46
CA VAL A 50 10.10 10.62 0.41
C VAL A 50 8.77 11.36 0.33
N TYR A 51 7.93 10.99 -0.64
CA TYR A 51 6.59 11.56 -0.83
C TYR A 51 5.58 10.81 0.06
N ASP A 52 5.09 11.42 1.15
CA ASP A 52 3.97 10.93 1.95
C ASP A 52 2.64 11.30 1.30
N LEU A 53 2.20 10.49 0.34
CA LEU A 53 0.91 10.69 -0.33
C LEU A 53 -0.29 10.38 0.58
N SER A 54 -0.07 9.73 1.73
CA SER A 54 -1.13 9.35 2.67
C SER A 54 -1.40 10.37 3.78
N ASN A 55 -0.52 11.38 3.92
CA ASN A 55 -0.53 12.38 4.98
C ASN A 55 -0.45 11.77 6.40
N VAL A 56 0.08 10.56 6.50
CA VAL A 56 0.13 9.80 7.76
C VAL A 56 1.21 10.32 8.71
N LEU A 57 2.28 10.90 8.17
CA LEU A 57 3.39 11.49 8.92
C LEU A 57 3.12 12.95 9.28
N THR A 58 2.53 13.72 8.35
CA THR A 58 2.31 15.17 8.51
C THR A 58 1.03 15.55 9.25
N ALA A 59 0.14 14.58 9.49
CA ALA A 59 -1.10 14.68 10.26
C ALA A 59 -2.04 15.80 9.77
N TYR A 60 -2.90 15.47 8.78
CA TYR A 60 -4.08 16.24 8.32
C TYR A 60 -4.04 17.75 8.61
N ARG A 61 -3.11 18.47 7.97
CA ARG A 61 -3.09 19.94 8.02
C ARG A 61 -3.73 20.51 6.77
N LEU A 62 -5.00 20.87 6.86
CA LEU A 62 -5.60 21.74 5.86
C LEU A 62 -4.90 23.10 5.92
N ARG A 63 -4.10 23.42 4.89
CA ARG A 63 -3.41 24.72 4.79
C ARG A 63 -4.38 25.83 4.47
N ASP A 64 -5.07 25.68 3.34
CA ASP A 64 -6.08 26.61 2.84
C ASP A 64 -6.99 25.90 1.81
N LEU A 65 -8.10 26.55 1.45
CA LEU A 65 -9.10 25.98 0.54
C LEU A 65 -8.64 25.93 -0.93
N ALA A 66 -7.69 26.75 -1.36
CA ALA A 66 -7.18 26.72 -2.72
C ALA A 66 -6.31 25.49 -2.92
N THR A 67 -5.35 25.29 -2.01
CA THR A 67 -4.48 24.10 -1.96
C THR A 67 -5.28 22.81 -1.87
N TYR A 68 -6.34 22.78 -1.05
CA TYR A 68 -7.22 21.62 -0.96
C TYR A 68 -7.95 21.30 -2.27
N LYS A 69 -8.43 22.34 -2.98
CA LYS A 69 -9.09 22.15 -4.28
C LYS A 69 -8.12 21.64 -5.35
N GLU A 70 -6.88 22.11 -5.33
CA GLU A 70 -5.82 21.62 -6.20
C GLU A 70 -5.50 20.14 -5.93
N GLY A 71 -5.31 19.76 -4.65
CA GLY A 71 -5.14 18.35 -4.27
C GLY A 71 -6.30 17.46 -4.71
N LEU A 72 -7.55 17.96 -4.63
CA LEU A 72 -8.72 17.23 -5.16
C LEU A 72 -8.67 17.03 -6.69
N GLN A 73 -8.13 17.99 -7.44
CA GLN A 73 -7.98 17.87 -8.89
C GLN A 73 -6.92 16.82 -9.25
N ILE A 74 -5.78 16.84 -8.56
CA ILE A 74 -4.71 15.85 -8.74
C ILE A 74 -5.21 14.44 -8.39
N LEU A 75 -5.96 14.28 -7.27
CA LEU A 75 -6.60 13.01 -6.92
C LEU A 75 -7.54 12.49 -8.01
N ASP A 76 -8.38 13.36 -8.57
CA ASP A 76 -9.29 12.99 -9.65
C ASP A 76 -8.54 12.58 -10.91
N GLU A 77 -7.41 13.23 -11.20
CA GLU A 77 -6.53 12.85 -12.30
C GLU A 77 -5.87 11.48 -12.09
N ILE A 78 -5.24 11.24 -10.94
CA ILE A 78 -4.64 9.94 -10.57
C ILE A 78 -5.69 8.84 -10.69
N ARG A 79 -6.88 9.03 -10.09
CA ARG A 79 -7.98 8.05 -10.16
C ARG A 79 -8.38 7.72 -11.60
N ARG A 80 -8.52 8.76 -12.44
CA ARG A 80 -8.92 8.62 -13.84
C ARG A 80 -7.85 7.88 -14.64
N LEU A 81 -6.57 8.19 -14.41
CA LEU A 81 -5.44 7.53 -15.07
C LEU A 81 -5.30 6.07 -14.61
N ALA A 82 -5.30 5.82 -13.30
CA ALA A 82 -5.24 4.48 -12.71
C ALA A 82 -6.37 3.58 -13.23
N LYS A 83 -7.60 4.08 -13.26
CA LYS A 83 -8.74 3.32 -13.79
C LYS A 83 -8.58 2.99 -15.27
N ARG A 84 -8.12 3.94 -16.10
CA ARG A 84 -7.98 3.72 -17.55
C ARG A 84 -6.81 2.85 -17.92
N ARG A 85 -5.67 3.03 -17.25
CA ARG A 85 -4.41 2.38 -17.61
C ARG A 85 -4.25 1.03 -16.93
N LEU A 86 -4.67 0.92 -15.67
CA LEU A 86 -4.42 -0.25 -14.82
C LEU A 86 -5.68 -1.10 -14.59
N GLY A 87 -6.86 -0.59 -14.96
CA GLY A 87 -8.13 -1.25 -14.69
C GLY A 87 -8.56 -1.21 -13.22
N LEU A 88 -7.83 -0.47 -12.36
CA LEU A 88 -8.06 -0.42 -10.91
C LEU A 88 -9.45 0.11 -10.55
N ARG A 89 -10.09 -0.56 -9.59
CA ARG A 89 -11.27 -0.07 -8.88
C ARG A 89 -10.85 0.71 -7.64
N LEU A 90 -11.08 2.02 -7.69
CA LEU A 90 -10.79 2.93 -6.58
C LEU A 90 -12.09 3.43 -5.94
N LEU A 91 -12.09 3.53 -4.62
CA LEU A 91 -13.14 4.18 -3.85
C LEU A 91 -12.81 5.66 -3.69
N ARG A 92 -13.82 6.52 -3.84
CA ARG A 92 -13.70 7.95 -3.53
C ARG A 92 -14.26 8.19 -2.13
N LEU A 93 -13.45 8.81 -1.29
CA LEU A 93 -13.89 9.33 0.00
C LEU A 93 -13.71 10.85 0.02
N ASN A 94 -14.25 11.51 1.04
CA ASN A 94 -14.10 12.96 1.20
C ASN A 94 -12.61 13.32 1.32
N GLY A 95 -12.05 13.91 0.27
CA GLY A 95 -10.64 14.32 0.23
C GLY A 95 -9.62 13.20 -0.01
N GLN A 96 -10.05 11.98 -0.32
CA GLN A 96 -9.15 10.83 -0.51
C GLN A 96 -9.60 9.92 -1.64
N ILE A 97 -8.64 9.19 -2.21
CA ILE A 97 -8.90 7.98 -2.98
C ILE A 97 -8.31 6.78 -2.25
N GLN A 98 -8.99 5.64 -2.36
CA GLN A 98 -8.53 4.38 -1.78
C GLN A 98 -8.53 3.27 -2.82
N ILE A 99 -7.47 2.47 -2.81
CA ILE A 99 -7.41 1.18 -3.52
C ILE A 99 -7.58 0.10 -2.45
N PRO A 100 -8.71 -0.64 -2.44
CA PRO A 100 -8.92 -1.73 -1.49
C PRO A 100 -7.83 -2.79 -1.60
N ALA A 101 -7.49 -3.43 -0.48
CA ALA A 101 -6.50 -4.50 -0.44
C ALA A 101 -6.89 -5.67 -1.37
N ASP A 102 -8.17 -6.00 -1.41
CA ASP A 102 -8.73 -7.03 -2.28
C ASP A 102 -8.49 -6.74 -3.77
N GLU A 103 -8.63 -5.47 -4.17
CA GLU A 103 -8.40 -5.04 -5.55
C GLU A 103 -6.93 -5.21 -5.94
N ILE A 104 -6.01 -4.92 -5.02
CA ILE A 104 -4.57 -5.09 -5.22
C ILE A 104 -4.25 -6.57 -5.44
N LEU A 105 -4.77 -7.45 -4.56
CA LEU A 105 -4.55 -8.89 -4.68
C LEU A 105 -5.15 -9.45 -5.98
N LEU A 106 -6.40 -9.07 -6.31
CA LEU A 106 -7.05 -9.48 -7.57
C LEU A 106 -6.22 -9.08 -8.79
N LEU A 107 -5.72 -7.84 -8.83
CA LEU A 107 -4.95 -7.35 -9.97
C LEU A 107 -3.57 -8.01 -10.06
N ALA A 108 -2.88 -8.22 -8.93
CA ALA A 108 -1.62 -8.94 -8.88
C ALA A 108 -1.78 -10.40 -9.38
N MET A 109 -2.79 -11.13 -8.89
CA MET A 109 -3.09 -12.49 -9.35
C MET A 109 -3.44 -12.53 -10.84
N SER A 110 -4.22 -11.54 -11.33
CA SER A 110 -4.55 -11.42 -12.75
C SER A 110 -3.32 -11.18 -13.62
N ARG A 111 -2.36 -10.36 -13.16
CA ARG A 111 -1.10 -10.09 -13.88
C ARG A 111 -0.16 -11.29 -13.86
N ALA A 112 -0.12 -12.03 -12.75
CA ALA A 112 0.61 -13.29 -12.61
C ALA A 112 -0.03 -14.45 -13.38
N ASN A 113 -1.27 -14.29 -13.86
CA ASN A 113 -2.06 -15.33 -14.51
C ASN A 113 -2.26 -16.59 -13.62
N ILE A 114 -2.55 -16.36 -12.34
CA ILE A 114 -2.81 -17.42 -11.35
C ILE A 114 -4.24 -17.34 -10.79
N GLY A 115 -4.79 -18.49 -10.42
CA GLY A 115 -6.11 -18.59 -9.79
C GLY A 115 -6.10 -18.65 -8.26
N TYR A 116 -4.92 -18.81 -7.65
CA TYR A 116 -4.75 -19.00 -6.22
C TYR A 116 -3.38 -18.52 -5.74
N THR A 117 -3.31 -17.98 -4.53
CA THR A 117 -2.09 -17.70 -3.77
C THR A 117 -2.36 -17.87 -2.27
N GLU A 118 -1.32 -18.15 -1.49
CA GLU A 118 -1.37 -18.15 -0.03
C GLU A 118 -1.36 -16.73 0.57
N VAL A 119 -1.05 -15.70 -0.24
CA VAL A 119 -0.98 -14.31 0.19
C VAL A 119 -2.39 -13.75 0.37
N VAL A 120 -2.64 -13.11 1.52
CA VAL A 120 -3.94 -12.49 1.82
C VAL A 120 -3.95 -10.99 1.42
N PRO A 121 -5.13 -10.35 1.31
CA PRO A 121 -5.22 -8.95 0.85
C PRO A 121 -4.32 -7.96 1.60
N VAL A 122 -4.27 -8.02 2.93
CA VAL A 122 -3.43 -7.11 3.74
C VAL A 122 -1.95 -7.29 3.45
N GLU A 123 -1.51 -8.51 3.13
CA GLU A 123 -0.11 -8.79 2.79
C GLU A 123 0.21 -8.22 1.40
N ALA A 124 -0.65 -8.45 0.41
CA ALA A 124 -0.49 -7.90 -0.93
C ALA A 124 -0.41 -6.36 -0.93
N SER A 125 -1.31 -5.68 -0.21
CA SER A 125 -1.28 -4.21 -0.14
C SER A 125 -0.06 -3.67 0.62
N SER A 126 0.45 -4.42 1.59
CA SER A 126 1.69 -4.07 2.32
C SER A 126 2.92 -4.21 1.45
N ALA A 127 3.01 -5.31 0.70
CA ALA A 127 4.09 -5.56 -0.22
C ALA A 127 4.12 -4.49 -1.32
N LEU A 128 2.96 -4.17 -1.92
CA LEU A 128 2.85 -3.07 -2.89
C LEU A 128 3.30 -1.74 -2.29
N SER A 129 2.84 -1.41 -1.08
CA SER A 129 3.22 -0.16 -0.40
C SER A 129 4.72 -0.08 -0.13
N ASN A 130 5.36 -1.19 0.25
CA ASN A 130 6.81 -1.23 0.45
C ASN A 130 7.58 -1.15 -0.87
N LEU A 131 7.08 -1.75 -1.96
CA LEU A 131 7.66 -1.61 -3.31
C LEU A 131 7.62 -0.14 -3.78
N LEU A 132 6.53 0.58 -3.52
CA LEU A 132 6.42 2.02 -3.81
C LEU A 132 7.48 2.85 -3.07
N ILE A 133 7.79 2.53 -1.81
CA ILE A 133 8.88 3.17 -1.07
C ILE A 133 10.24 2.81 -1.70
N MET A 134 10.49 1.52 -1.93
CA MET A 134 11.77 0.99 -2.44
C MET A 134 12.18 1.56 -3.80
N HIS A 135 11.21 1.73 -4.70
CA HIS A 135 11.45 2.06 -6.11
C HIS A 135 11.08 3.50 -6.49
N TYR A 136 10.22 4.16 -5.71
CA TYR A 136 9.73 5.50 -6.04
C TYR A 136 9.74 6.47 -4.86
N GLY A 137 10.08 6.02 -3.65
CA GLY A 137 10.04 6.87 -2.46
C GLY A 137 8.64 7.35 -2.12
N ILE A 138 7.61 6.59 -2.50
CA ILE A 138 6.21 6.95 -2.25
C ILE A 138 5.74 6.18 -1.02
N LEU A 139 5.46 6.91 0.05
CA LEU A 139 4.84 6.37 1.25
C LEU A 139 3.32 6.39 1.12
N THR A 140 2.71 5.23 1.42
CA THR A 140 1.26 5.10 1.58
C THR A 140 0.91 4.31 2.85
N THR A 141 -0.38 4.13 3.13
CA THR A 141 -0.89 3.65 4.43
C THR A 141 -0.48 2.22 4.86
N PRO A 142 -0.50 1.17 4.01
CA PRO A 142 -0.30 -0.21 4.47
C PRO A 142 1.08 -0.48 5.08
N SER A 143 2.13 0.19 4.60
CA SER A 143 3.51 0.06 5.11
C SER A 143 3.65 0.35 6.61
N LEU A 144 2.84 1.25 7.17
CA LEU A 144 2.97 1.64 8.58
C LEU A 144 2.13 0.81 9.54
N GLY A 145 1.24 -0.05 9.05
CA GLY A 145 0.41 -0.95 9.84
C GLY A 145 -0.26 -0.33 11.07
N ARG A 146 -1.44 0.27 10.88
CA ARG A 146 -2.30 0.71 11.99
C ARG A 146 -3.44 -0.30 12.18
N PRO A 147 -3.40 -1.13 13.25
CA PRO A 147 -4.48 -2.09 13.53
C PRO A 147 -5.85 -1.41 13.57
N GLY A 148 -6.87 -2.05 12.97
CA GLY A 148 -8.22 -1.51 12.89
C GLY A 148 -8.44 -0.43 11.83
N ILE A 149 -7.41 -0.07 11.05
CA ILE A 149 -7.56 0.73 9.83
C ILE A 149 -7.54 -0.22 8.64
N GLU A 150 -8.53 -0.06 7.75
CA GLU A 150 -8.60 -0.77 6.47
C GLU A 150 -7.23 -0.75 5.77
N PRO A 151 -6.67 -1.91 5.38
CA PRO A 151 -5.33 -2.02 4.78
C PRO A 151 -5.30 -1.60 3.31
N SER A 152 -6.03 -0.53 2.97
CA SER A 152 -6.09 0.07 1.64
C SER A 152 -4.90 0.99 1.39
N ILE A 153 -4.49 1.11 0.13
CA ILE A 153 -3.59 2.20 -0.31
C ILE A 153 -4.42 3.48 -0.34
N ARG A 154 -3.99 4.51 0.38
CA ARG A 154 -4.68 5.79 0.44
C ARG A 154 -3.80 6.91 -0.07
N ILE A 155 -4.40 7.77 -0.89
CA ILE A 155 -3.82 9.03 -1.36
C ILE A 155 -4.75 10.15 -0.90
N ASP A 156 -4.19 11.16 -0.23
CA ASP A 156 -4.91 12.21 0.47
C ASP A 156 -4.67 13.59 -0.15
N SER A 157 -5.75 14.30 -0.47
CA SER A 157 -5.70 15.64 -1.06
C SER A 157 -5.10 16.72 -0.15
N THR A 158 -4.99 16.44 1.14
CA THR A 158 -4.37 17.32 2.14
C THR A 158 -2.89 17.01 2.36
N SER A 159 -2.34 15.99 1.68
CA SER A 159 -0.90 15.76 1.65
C SER A 159 -0.20 16.93 0.91
N PRO A 160 0.79 17.58 1.54
CA PRO A 160 1.71 18.49 0.85
C PRO A 160 2.36 17.88 -0.39
N ASP A 161 2.76 16.62 -0.27
CA ASP A 161 3.60 15.95 -1.25
C ASP A 161 2.83 15.60 -2.52
N LEU A 162 1.50 15.50 -2.40
CA LEU A 162 0.62 15.33 -3.55
C LEU A 162 0.68 16.53 -4.50
N LEU A 163 0.95 17.73 -4.01
CA LEU A 163 1.03 18.94 -4.83
C LEU A 163 2.34 19.01 -5.63
N GLU A 164 3.34 18.27 -5.18
CA GLU A 164 4.70 18.27 -5.74
C GLU A 164 4.94 17.07 -6.67
N VAL A 165 3.94 16.19 -6.84
CA VAL A 165 4.07 14.96 -7.65
C VAL A 165 3.22 15.02 -8.91
N ASP A 166 3.77 14.55 -10.02
CA ASP A 166 3.01 14.33 -11.25
C ASP A 166 2.08 13.11 -11.09
N ALA A 167 0.80 13.29 -11.42
CA ALA A 167 -0.18 12.20 -11.41
C ALA A 167 0.22 11.01 -12.29
N ASN A 168 0.92 11.25 -13.41
CA ASN A 168 1.43 10.17 -14.26
C ASN A 168 2.51 9.37 -13.54
N LEU A 169 3.43 10.03 -12.83
CA LEU A 169 4.48 9.36 -12.05
C LEU A 169 3.87 8.44 -11.00
N VAL A 170 2.84 8.88 -10.28
CA VAL A 170 2.15 8.04 -9.29
C VAL A 170 1.52 6.81 -9.95
N VAL A 171 0.91 6.96 -11.12
CA VAL A 171 0.25 5.86 -11.83
C VAL A 171 1.28 4.90 -12.46
N ASP A 172 2.39 5.42 -12.98
CA ASP A 172 3.51 4.63 -13.48
C ASP A 172 4.16 3.82 -12.36
N ALA A 173 4.33 4.43 -11.18
CA ALA A 173 4.84 3.74 -10.01
C ALA A 173 3.91 2.61 -9.54
N LEU A 174 2.60 2.86 -9.52
CA LEU A 174 1.61 1.82 -9.24
C LEU A 174 1.67 0.69 -10.27
N ASP A 175 1.83 0.99 -11.54
CA ASP A 175 1.91 0.02 -12.63
C ASP A 175 3.13 -0.90 -12.47
N ASP A 176 4.33 -0.33 -12.37
CA ASP A 176 5.58 -1.09 -12.19
C ASP A 176 5.56 -1.90 -10.88
N CYS A 177 5.08 -1.33 -9.79
CA CYS A 177 5.02 -2.05 -8.51
C CYS A 177 3.98 -3.17 -8.50
N LEU A 178 2.89 -3.05 -9.28
CA LEU A 178 1.92 -4.13 -9.45
C LEU A 178 2.50 -5.29 -10.27
N ASP A 179 3.32 -5.01 -11.29
CA ASP A 179 4.05 -6.05 -12.03
C ASP A 179 5.06 -6.76 -11.13
N ARG A 180 5.84 -6.01 -10.34
CA ARG A 180 6.77 -6.59 -9.34
C ARG A 180 6.06 -7.44 -8.30
N LEU A 181 4.89 -6.99 -7.82
CA LEU A 181 4.09 -7.77 -6.90
C LEU A 181 3.59 -9.06 -7.56
N ALA A 182 3.13 -8.99 -8.81
CA ALA A 182 2.68 -10.16 -9.57
C ALA A 182 3.80 -11.19 -9.75
N GLU A 183 5.04 -10.76 -9.98
CA GLU A 183 6.21 -11.64 -10.05
C GLU A 183 6.52 -12.36 -8.72
N ALA A 184 6.12 -11.77 -7.58
CA ALA A 184 6.39 -12.30 -6.25
C ALA A 184 5.24 -13.10 -5.62
N ILE A 185 3.99 -12.85 -6.04
CA ILE A 185 2.77 -13.23 -5.28
C ILE A 185 2.57 -14.75 -5.15
N GLU A 186 3.24 -15.57 -5.96
CA GLU A 186 3.21 -17.04 -5.82
C GLU A 186 4.09 -17.56 -4.67
N ASP A 187 5.10 -16.78 -4.24
CA ASP A 187 6.03 -17.17 -3.19
C ASP A 187 5.82 -16.32 -1.93
N VAL A 188 5.17 -16.93 -0.93
CA VAL A 188 4.90 -16.31 0.36
C VAL A 188 6.17 -15.85 1.10
N TYR A 189 7.33 -16.47 0.84
CA TYR A 189 8.60 -16.07 1.45
C TYR A 189 9.11 -14.77 0.82
N ILE A 190 9.07 -14.65 -0.51
CA ILE A 190 9.47 -13.42 -1.21
C ILE A 190 8.57 -12.26 -0.76
N VAL A 191 7.26 -12.48 -0.71
CA VAL A 191 6.31 -11.48 -0.20
C VAL A 191 6.58 -11.16 1.28
N GLY A 192 6.95 -12.17 2.06
CA GLY A 192 7.39 -12.00 3.45
C GLY A 192 8.58 -11.05 3.59
N GLU A 193 9.59 -11.20 2.74
CA GLU A 193 10.76 -10.31 2.72
C GLU A 193 10.40 -8.89 2.29
N LEU A 194 9.47 -8.72 1.34
CA LEU A 194 8.96 -7.39 0.96
C LEU A 194 8.28 -6.69 2.14
N ILE A 195 7.55 -7.43 2.99
CA ILE A 195 6.72 -6.87 4.08
C ILE A 195 7.50 -6.68 5.38
N LEU A 196 8.34 -7.64 5.75
CA LEU A 196 9.01 -7.70 7.07
C LEU A 196 10.54 -7.51 6.99
N GLY A 197 11.10 -7.44 5.78
CA GLY A 197 12.55 -7.47 5.56
C GLY A 197 13.14 -8.88 5.78
N HIS A 198 14.45 -9.03 5.56
CA HIS A 198 15.17 -10.31 5.73
C HIS A 198 15.22 -10.87 7.16
N LEU A 199 14.50 -10.27 8.12
CA LEU A 199 14.53 -10.59 9.55
C LEU A 199 13.90 -11.95 9.94
N LEU A 200 13.41 -12.75 8.98
CA LEU A 200 12.92 -14.10 9.27
C LEU A 200 14.05 -15.13 9.51
N LYS A 201 15.32 -14.81 9.24
CA LYS A 201 16.44 -15.73 9.50
C LYS A 201 17.03 -15.63 10.91
N ASP A 202 16.96 -14.47 11.57
CA ASP A 202 17.70 -14.22 12.81
C ASP A 202 16.87 -14.42 14.10
N ILE A 203 15.62 -14.87 13.98
CA ILE A 203 14.71 -15.10 15.13
C ILE A 203 14.51 -16.62 15.39
N LEU A 204 15.17 -17.48 14.62
CA LEU A 204 15.15 -18.94 14.79
C LEU A 204 16.54 -19.55 15.08
N VAL A 205 17.39 -18.82 15.82
CA VAL A 205 18.62 -19.38 16.43
C VAL A 205 18.52 -19.34 17.93
#